data_AF-A0A5P9XLL1-F1
#
_entry.id   AF-A0A5P9XLL1-F1
#
_cell.length_a   1.000
_cell.length_b   1.000
_cell.length_c   1.000
_cell.angle_alpha   90.00
_cell.angle_beta   90.00
_cell.angle_gamma   90.00
#
_symmetry.space_group_name_H-M   'P 1'
#
loop_
_entity.id
_entity.type
_entity.pdbx_description
1 polymer ?
#
loop_
_entity_poly.entity_id
_entity_poly.type
_entity_poly.pdbx_seq_one_letter_code
_entity_poly.pdbx_strand_id
1 'polypeptide(L)'
;MNSSLRLLPEERRRYRRHQFWTDHGIFREWFYANFHEMAPGVFRSAQPSPRQLRLWHQRHALRAVLNLRAPAPKEPHYRLEQEICDATGMQHIVLHGFGSRDLPEKERLLAAMDLLTELPKPFLLHCKSGADRAGFMSVLYMHLVLQQPIAEAQRQLRLWPFGHIRHANTGILDWFFTSYRLALGNEPGLTLRHWVERDYDREALLKSFRPWYRLDWLTDRLLHRE
;
A
#
# COMPACT_ATOMS: atom_id res chain seq x y z
N MET A 1 -15.37 10.42 23.86
CA MET A 1 -15.59 8.95 23.84
C MET A 1 -16.05 8.59 22.43
N ASN A 2 -15.17 8.06 21.57
CA ASN A 2 -15.59 7.58 20.26
C ASN A 2 -16.45 6.33 20.49
N SER A 3 -17.75 6.41 20.19
CA SER A 3 -18.63 5.24 20.30
C SER A 3 -18.12 4.16 19.35
N SER A 4 -17.90 2.95 19.87
CA SER A 4 -17.65 1.77 19.04
C SER A 4 -18.72 1.68 17.94
N LEU A 5 -18.29 1.63 16.68
CA LEU A 5 -19.18 1.47 15.54
C LEU A 5 -19.78 0.07 15.56
N ARG A 6 -21.11 0.01 15.60
CA ARG A 6 -21.87 -1.22 15.41
C ARG A 6 -22.92 -1.01 14.32
N LEU A 7 -22.80 -1.74 13.21
CA LEU A 7 -23.73 -1.65 12.09
C LEU A 7 -25.01 -2.41 12.40
N LEU A 8 -26.15 -1.87 11.94
CA LEU A 8 -27.41 -2.61 11.98
C LEU A 8 -27.32 -3.85 11.07
N PRO A 9 -28.03 -4.95 11.39
CA PRO A 9 -27.97 -6.18 10.59
C PRO A 9 -28.27 -5.96 9.09
N GLU A 10 -29.21 -5.07 8.78
CA GLU A 10 -29.57 -4.72 7.41
C GLU A 10 -28.50 -3.92 6.69
N GLU A 11 -27.89 -2.95 7.37
CA GLU A 11 -26.75 -2.18 6.84
C GLU A 11 -25.56 -3.09 6.58
N ARG A 12 -25.25 -3.99 7.52
CA ARG A 12 -24.18 -4.98 7.36
C ARG A 12 -24.43 -5.87 6.14
N ARG A 13 -25.66 -6.37 5.95
CA ARG A 13 -26.05 -7.15 4.76
C ARG A 13 -25.88 -6.35 3.47
N ARG A 14 -26.37 -5.11 3.43
CA ARG A 14 -26.25 -4.20 2.26
C ARG A 14 -24.79 -3.92 1.93
N TYR A 15 -23.98 -3.58 2.92
CA TYR A 15 -22.56 -3.29 2.75
C TYR A 15 -21.77 -4.52 2.31
N ARG A 16 -22.06 -5.70 2.86
CA ARG A 16 -21.44 -6.96 2.39
C ARG A 16 -21.81 -7.26 0.95
N ARG A 17 -23.08 -7.08 0.54
CA ARG A 17 -23.48 -7.23 -0.88
C ARG A 17 -22.72 -6.27 -1.79
N HIS A 18 -22.59 -5.00 -1.41
CA HIS A 18 -21.84 -4.02 -2.20
C HIS A 18 -20.34 -4.37 -2.29
N GLN A 19 -19.70 -4.75 -1.17
CA GLN A 19 -18.31 -5.18 -1.18
C GLN A 19 -18.13 -6.40 -2.10
N PHE A 20 -19.05 -7.37 -2.03
CA PHE A 20 -18.97 -8.62 -2.75
C PHE A 20 -19.14 -8.44 -4.26
N TRP A 21 -20.17 -7.72 -4.69
CA TRP A 21 -20.54 -7.55 -6.10
C TRP A 21 -19.92 -6.32 -6.75
N THR A 22 -20.01 -5.15 -6.13
CA THR A 22 -19.62 -3.87 -6.74
C THR A 22 -18.11 -3.61 -6.61
N ASP A 23 -17.52 -3.87 -5.44
CA ASP A 23 -16.07 -3.72 -5.27
C ASP A 23 -15.28 -4.95 -5.75
N HIS A 24 -15.93 -5.94 -6.36
CA HIS A 24 -15.32 -7.22 -6.77
C HIS A 24 -14.66 -7.95 -5.60
N GLY A 25 -15.24 -7.81 -4.40
CA GLY A 25 -14.74 -8.41 -3.17
C GLY A 25 -14.75 -9.94 -3.21
N ILE A 26 -15.63 -10.55 -4.00
CA ILE A 26 -15.65 -12.02 -4.20
C ILE A 26 -14.29 -12.54 -4.68
N PHE A 27 -13.65 -11.89 -5.65
CA PHE A 27 -12.35 -12.32 -6.17
C PHE A 27 -11.25 -12.21 -5.12
N ARG A 28 -11.28 -11.16 -4.29
CA ARG A 28 -10.29 -10.97 -3.22
C ARG A 28 -10.53 -11.83 -1.99
N GLU A 29 -11.80 -12.09 -1.65
CA GLU A 29 -12.18 -12.92 -0.51
C GLU A 29 -11.91 -14.41 -0.78
N TRP A 30 -12.05 -14.87 -2.03
CA TRP A 30 -11.98 -16.29 -2.37
C TRP A 30 -10.74 -16.71 -3.17
N PHE A 31 -10.14 -15.82 -3.96
CA PHE A 31 -9.07 -16.20 -4.90
C PHE A 31 -7.78 -15.38 -4.74
N TYR A 32 -7.86 -14.15 -4.23
CA TYR A 32 -6.72 -13.24 -4.18
C TYR A 32 -6.74 -12.32 -2.95
N ALA A 33 -6.58 -12.92 -1.76
CA ALA A 33 -6.45 -12.16 -0.52
C ALA A 33 -5.12 -11.37 -0.46
N ASN A 34 -4.14 -11.79 -1.27
CA ASN A 34 -2.78 -11.23 -1.31
C ASN A 34 -2.15 -11.10 0.09
N PHE A 35 -2.51 -12.00 1.00
CA PHE A 35 -2.12 -11.95 2.41
C PHE A 35 -0.73 -12.57 2.58
N HIS A 36 0.24 -11.75 2.98
CA HIS A 36 1.62 -12.15 3.13
C HIS A 36 2.23 -11.55 4.41
N GLU A 37 3.00 -12.36 5.12
CA GLU A 37 3.89 -11.88 6.18
C GLU A 37 5.19 -11.37 5.55
N MET A 38 5.51 -10.09 5.77
CA MET A 38 6.70 -9.45 5.23
C MET A 38 7.90 -9.59 6.17
N ALA A 39 7.62 -9.55 7.46
CA ALA A 39 8.53 -9.76 8.58
C ALA A 39 7.71 -10.23 9.79
N PRO A 40 8.32 -10.77 10.85
CA PRO A 40 7.59 -11.25 12.02
C PRO A 40 6.60 -10.21 12.56
N GLY A 41 5.30 -10.55 12.52
CA GLY A 41 4.22 -9.70 12.99
C GLY A 41 3.85 -8.53 12.07
N VAL A 42 4.34 -8.51 10.83
CA VAL A 42 4.13 -7.43 9.86
C VAL A 42 3.51 -8.01 8.60
N PHE A 43 2.25 -7.68 8.36
CA PHE A 43 1.47 -8.29 7.29
C PHE A 43 1.04 -7.27 6.24
N ARG A 44 0.92 -7.73 4.99
CA ARG A 44 0.27 -6.99 3.91
C ARG A 44 -0.87 -7.80 3.30
N SER A 45 -1.91 -7.13 2.80
CA SER A 45 -2.99 -7.80 2.07
C SER A 45 -3.69 -6.94 1.02
N ALA A 46 -4.55 -7.57 0.23
CA ALA A 46 -5.66 -6.90 -0.44
C ALA A 46 -6.74 -6.50 0.59
N GLN A 47 -7.77 -5.76 0.16
CA GLN A 47 -8.85 -5.35 1.07
C GLN A 47 -9.46 -6.57 1.78
N PRO A 48 -9.35 -6.68 3.12
CA PRO A 48 -9.90 -7.82 3.83
C PRO A 48 -11.44 -7.79 3.81
N SER A 49 -12.03 -8.99 3.80
CA SER A 49 -13.40 -9.14 4.26
C SER A 49 -13.47 -9.15 5.79
N PRO A 50 -14.63 -8.83 6.40
CA PRO A 50 -14.80 -8.94 7.85
C PRO A 50 -14.55 -10.34 8.42
N ARG A 51 -14.66 -11.40 7.59
CA ARG A 51 -14.34 -12.76 8.00
C ARG A 51 -12.83 -12.96 8.04
N GLN A 52 -12.14 -12.55 6.98
CA GLN A 52 -10.67 -12.63 6.88
C GLN A 52 -10.01 -11.84 8.00
N LEU A 53 -10.45 -10.59 8.23
CA LEU A 53 -9.85 -9.73 9.24
C LEU A 53 -9.98 -10.32 10.65
N ARG A 54 -11.15 -10.87 11.01
CA ARG A 54 -11.34 -11.58 12.29
C ARG A 54 -10.44 -12.81 12.40
N LEU A 55 -10.35 -13.62 11.35
CA LEU A 55 -9.51 -14.80 11.34
C LEU A 55 -8.03 -14.43 11.51
N TRP A 56 -7.55 -13.42 10.81
CA TRP A 56 -6.16 -12.97 10.89
C TRP A 56 -5.85 -12.34 12.24
N HIS A 57 -6.77 -11.56 12.82
CA HIS A 57 -6.62 -11.06 14.18
C HIS A 57 -6.53 -12.21 15.20
N GLN A 58 -7.43 -13.19 15.14
CA GLN A 58 -7.39 -14.37 16.03
C GLN A 58 -6.09 -15.16 15.91
N ARG A 59 -5.55 -15.28 14.70
CA ARG A 59 -4.33 -16.07 14.44
C ARG A 59 -3.04 -15.32 14.78
N HIS A 60 -2.99 -14.02 14.55
CA HIS A 60 -1.76 -13.22 14.60
C HIS A 60 -1.77 -12.12 15.66
N ALA A 61 -2.85 -12.02 16.45
CA ALA A 61 -3.03 -11.00 17.47
C ALA A 61 -2.77 -9.57 16.95
N LEU A 62 -3.33 -9.27 15.76
CA LEU A 62 -3.19 -7.95 15.13
C LEU A 62 -3.64 -6.85 16.11
N ARG A 63 -2.82 -5.81 16.28
CA ARG A 63 -3.09 -4.62 17.10
C ARG A 63 -3.54 -3.43 16.27
N ALA A 64 -3.16 -3.38 14.99
CA ALA A 64 -3.56 -2.31 14.09
C ALA A 64 -3.82 -2.80 12.66
N VAL A 65 -4.65 -2.05 11.96
CA VAL A 65 -4.91 -2.14 10.53
C VAL A 65 -4.62 -0.78 9.90
N LEU A 66 -3.64 -0.72 9.01
CA LEU A 66 -3.31 0.45 8.20
C LEU A 66 -4.01 0.36 6.84
N ASN A 67 -5.06 1.16 6.67
CA ASN A 67 -5.85 1.25 5.45
C ASN A 67 -5.33 2.37 4.54
N LEU A 68 -4.83 1.99 3.36
CA LEU A 68 -4.28 2.90 2.34
C LEU A 68 -5.28 3.31 1.26
N ARG A 69 -6.58 3.03 1.46
CA ARG A 69 -7.66 3.53 0.61
C ARG A 69 -8.08 4.92 1.09
N ALA A 70 -8.66 5.71 0.19
CA ALA A 70 -9.14 7.04 0.53
C ALA A 70 -10.10 6.99 1.73
N PRO A 71 -10.03 7.96 2.65
CA PRO A 71 -10.90 8.00 3.82
C PRO A 71 -12.31 8.15 3.30
N ALA A 72 -13.09 7.10 3.51
CA ALA A 72 -14.42 7.06 3.00
C ALA A 72 -15.34 6.56 4.11
N PRO A 73 -15.62 7.41 5.12
CA PRO A 73 -16.41 7.01 6.28
C PRO A 73 -17.81 6.53 5.92
N LYS A 74 -18.32 6.88 4.74
CA LYS A 74 -19.61 6.45 4.20
C LYS A 74 -19.52 5.17 3.36
N GLU A 75 -18.31 4.74 3.00
CA GLU A 75 -18.13 3.59 2.13
C GLU A 75 -18.31 2.27 2.87
N PRO A 76 -18.98 1.29 2.25
CA PRO A 76 -19.20 -0.03 2.82
C PRO A 76 -17.95 -0.72 3.34
N HIS A 77 -16.85 -0.69 2.58
CA HIS A 77 -15.61 -1.39 2.94
C HIS A 77 -14.97 -0.81 4.20
N TYR A 78 -14.91 0.52 4.32
CA TYR A 78 -14.41 1.22 5.50
C TYR A 78 -15.26 0.92 6.72
N ARG A 79 -16.59 1.03 6.61
CA ARG A 79 -17.51 0.83 7.73
C ARG A 79 -17.47 -0.60 8.28
N LEU A 80 -17.36 -1.56 7.37
CA LEU A 80 -17.21 -2.97 7.74
C LEU A 80 -15.88 -3.24 8.45
N GLU A 81 -14.78 -2.62 7.99
CA GLU A 81 -13.48 -2.75 8.62
C GLU A 81 -13.42 -2.09 9.99
N GLN A 82 -13.94 -0.85 10.10
CA GLN A 82 -14.04 -0.11 11.36
C GLN A 82 -14.85 -0.88 12.40
N GLU A 83 -16.00 -1.46 12.03
CA GLU A 83 -16.81 -2.29 12.95
C GLU A 83 -15.99 -3.45 13.54
N ILE A 84 -15.13 -4.09 12.73
CA ILE A 84 -14.29 -5.19 13.20
C ILE A 84 -13.16 -4.69 14.09
N CYS A 85 -12.49 -3.61 13.71
CA CYS A 85 -11.44 -3.01 14.52
C CYS A 85 -11.99 -2.60 15.90
N ASP A 86 -13.14 -1.93 15.95
CA ASP A 86 -13.78 -1.52 17.20
C ASP A 86 -14.18 -2.73 18.05
N ALA A 87 -14.74 -3.78 17.44
CA ALA A 87 -15.15 -5.00 18.15
C ALA A 87 -13.96 -5.84 18.66
N THR A 88 -12.76 -5.67 18.12
CA THR A 88 -11.55 -6.43 18.47
C THR A 88 -10.53 -5.59 19.24
N GLY A 89 -10.78 -4.30 19.42
CA GLY A 89 -9.83 -3.35 20.03
C GLY A 89 -8.62 -3.02 19.16
N MET A 90 -8.63 -3.37 17.87
CA MET A 90 -7.57 -2.99 16.93
C MET A 90 -7.66 -1.50 16.59
N GLN A 91 -6.51 -0.84 16.44
CA GLN A 91 -6.46 0.50 15.89
C GLN A 91 -6.72 0.48 14.39
N HIS A 92 -7.75 1.19 13.93
CA HIS A 92 -7.98 1.40 12.50
C HIS A 92 -7.35 2.73 12.08
N ILE A 93 -6.23 2.66 11.36
CA ILE A 93 -5.43 3.79 10.95
C ILE A 93 -5.61 3.99 9.46
N VAL A 94 -5.93 5.22 9.04
CA VAL A 94 -6.21 5.52 7.64
C VAL A 94 -5.20 6.52 7.12
N LEU A 95 -4.49 6.14 6.06
CA LEU A 95 -3.52 6.98 5.39
C LEU A 95 -3.91 7.15 3.92
N HIS A 96 -3.92 8.39 3.46
CA HIS A 96 -4.37 8.77 2.13
C HIS A 96 -3.38 9.69 1.43
N GLY A 97 -3.61 9.92 0.13
CA GLY A 97 -2.68 10.68 -0.72
C GLY A 97 -1.65 9.80 -1.45
N PHE A 98 -1.81 8.47 -1.40
CA PHE A 98 -0.97 7.53 -2.13
C PHE A 98 -1.74 6.98 -3.33
N GLY A 99 -1.25 7.29 -4.55
CA GLY A 99 -1.76 6.74 -5.79
C GLY A 99 -1.08 5.41 -6.16
N SER A 100 -1.68 4.62 -7.05
CA SER A 100 -0.95 3.50 -7.68
C SER A 100 -0.11 3.94 -8.88
N ARG A 101 -0.41 5.11 -9.45
CA ARG A 101 0.21 5.66 -10.67
C ARG A 101 0.71 7.09 -10.45
N ASP A 102 0.94 7.46 -9.20
CA ASP A 102 1.32 8.80 -8.78
C ASP A 102 2.15 8.70 -7.50
N LEU A 103 2.89 9.75 -7.18
CA LEU A 103 3.67 9.87 -5.95
C LEU A 103 2.98 10.82 -4.96
N PRO A 104 3.12 10.59 -3.64
CA PRO A 104 2.57 11.47 -2.62
C PRO A 104 3.29 12.81 -2.59
N GLU A 105 2.62 13.88 -2.15
CA GLU A 105 3.30 15.14 -1.81
C GLU A 105 4.32 14.92 -0.67
N LYS A 106 5.36 15.76 -0.64
CA LYS A 106 6.50 15.63 0.30
C LYS A 106 6.03 15.53 1.75
N GLU A 107 5.13 16.41 2.18
CA GLU A 107 4.61 16.46 3.54
C GLU A 107 3.83 15.20 3.89
N ARG A 108 3.09 14.65 2.91
CA ARG A 108 2.34 13.39 3.07
C ARG A 108 3.27 12.20 3.16
N LEU A 109 4.35 12.20 2.40
CA LEU A 109 5.37 11.17 2.45
C LEU A 109 6.08 11.17 3.80
N LEU A 110 6.50 12.32 4.31
CA LEU A 110 7.14 12.45 5.62
C LEU A 110 6.21 12.01 6.76
N ALA A 111 4.96 12.47 6.74
CA ALA A 111 3.96 12.04 7.73
C ALA A 111 3.72 10.51 7.69
N ALA A 112 3.78 9.90 6.51
CA ALA A 112 3.68 8.45 6.38
C ALA A 112 4.91 7.72 6.95
N MET A 113 6.11 8.30 6.78
CA MET A 113 7.33 7.75 7.40
C MET A 113 7.26 7.81 8.93
N ASP A 114 6.80 8.92 9.50
CA ASP A 114 6.58 9.06 10.95
C ASP A 114 5.59 7.99 11.45
N LEU A 115 4.42 7.90 10.80
CA LEU A 115 3.40 6.93 11.14
C LEU A 115 3.92 5.49 11.13
N LEU A 116 4.72 5.12 10.12
CA LEU A 116 5.29 3.78 10.02
C LEU A 116 6.25 3.45 11.17
N THR A 117 6.99 4.43 11.68
CA THR A 117 7.90 4.23 12.83
C THR A 117 7.15 4.02 14.13
N GLU A 118 5.94 4.58 14.27
CA GLU A 118 5.11 4.50 15.47
C GLU A 118 4.08 3.36 15.43
N LEU A 119 3.95 2.67 14.29
CA LEU A 119 2.88 1.70 14.06
C LEU A 119 3.02 0.48 15.01
N PRO A 120 1.97 0.14 15.80
CA PRO A 120 2.07 -0.94 16.77
C PRO A 120 2.10 -2.30 16.08
N LYS A 121 3.05 -3.17 16.45
CA LYS A 121 3.13 -4.56 15.97
C LYS A 121 2.42 -5.52 16.93
N PRO A 122 1.75 -6.58 16.45
CA PRO A 122 1.58 -6.94 15.04
C PRO A 122 0.57 -6.06 14.29
N PHE A 123 0.77 -5.80 13.00
CA PHE A 123 -0.19 -5.03 12.20
C PHE A 123 -0.38 -5.58 10.78
N LEU A 124 -1.51 -5.20 10.19
CA LEU A 124 -1.83 -5.44 8.79
C LEU A 124 -1.85 -4.10 8.03
N LEU A 125 -1.09 -3.96 6.94
CA LEU A 125 -1.28 -2.88 5.97
C LEU A 125 -1.99 -3.39 4.72
N HIS A 126 -2.91 -2.62 4.15
CA HIS A 126 -3.57 -3.03 2.91
C HIS A 126 -4.00 -1.86 2.04
N CYS A 127 -4.33 -2.17 0.79
CA CYS A 127 -5.04 -1.24 -0.10
C CYS A 127 -6.23 -1.96 -0.74
N LYS A 128 -6.55 -1.68 -2.01
CA LYS A 128 -7.59 -2.44 -2.73
C LYS A 128 -7.11 -3.85 -3.12
N SER A 129 -6.03 -3.94 -3.91
CA SER A 129 -5.46 -5.22 -4.40
C SER A 129 -4.28 -5.74 -3.59
N GLY A 130 -3.72 -4.93 -2.69
CA GLY A 130 -2.52 -5.29 -1.93
C GLY A 130 -1.22 -5.25 -2.75
N ALA A 131 -1.27 -4.76 -4.00
CA ALA A 131 -0.11 -4.71 -4.90
C ALA A 131 0.67 -3.38 -4.76
N ASP A 132 0.14 -2.30 -5.34
CA ASP A 132 0.92 -1.06 -5.58
C ASP A 132 1.11 -0.22 -4.30
N ARG A 133 0.04 0.39 -3.77
CA ARG A 133 0.11 1.26 -2.58
C ARG A 133 0.60 0.52 -1.34
N ALA A 134 0.10 -0.71 -1.16
CA ALA A 134 0.55 -1.58 -0.09
C ALA A 134 2.03 -1.93 -0.29
N GLY A 135 2.46 -2.24 -1.51
CA GLY A 135 3.86 -2.49 -1.84
C GLY A 135 4.74 -1.28 -1.55
N PHE A 136 4.35 -0.08 -1.97
CA PHE A 136 5.10 1.14 -1.70
C PHE A 136 5.32 1.36 -0.20
N MET A 137 4.25 1.30 0.60
CA MET A 137 4.34 1.41 2.06
C MET A 137 5.13 0.27 2.69
N SER A 138 5.06 -0.93 2.10
CA SER A 138 5.87 -2.07 2.53
C SER A 138 7.36 -1.79 2.32
N VAL A 139 7.78 -1.30 1.14
CA VAL A 139 9.18 -0.93 0.89
C VAL A 139 9.65 0.10 1.93
N LEU A 140 8.85 1.16 2.15
CA LEU A 140 9.17 2.18 3.15
C LEU A 140 9.37 1.58 4.53
N TYR A 141 8.45 0.73 4.99
CA TYR A 141 8.55 0.12 6.31
C TYR A 141 9.75 -0.83 6.43
N MET A 142 9.99 -1.70 5.44
CA MET A 142 11.12 -2.63 5.45
C MET A 142 12.46 -1.88 5.47
N HIS A 143 12.57 -0.77 4.74
CA HIS A 143 13.79 0.03 4.71
C HIS A 143 13.97 0.91 5.96
N LEU A 144 12.94 1.69 6.33
CA LEU A 144 13.02 2.69 7.40
C LEU A 144 12.97 2.08 8.80
N VAL A 145 12.11 1.08 9.01
CA VAL A 145 11.85 0.54 10.35
C VAL A 145 12.67 -0.73 10.59
N LEU A 146 12.78 -1.60 9.59
CA LEU A 146 13.56 -2.83 9.70
C LEU A 146 15.00 -2.71 9.19
N GLN A 147 15.40 -1.51 8.73
CA GLN A 147 16.78 -1.20 8.30
C GLN A 147 17.28 -2.14 7.19
N GLN A 148 16.38 -2.71 6.39
CA GLN A 148 16.79 -3.54 5.26
C GLN A 148 17.43 -2.67 4.17
N PRO A 149 18.46 -3.16 3.46
CA PRO A 149 19.00 -2.47 2.29
C PRO A 149 17.89 -2.11 1.30
N ILE A 150 17.93 -0.92 0.70
CA ILE A 150 16.83 -0.47 -0.18
C ILE A 150 16.56 -1.45 -1.34
N ALA A 151 17.62 -2.04 -1.91
CA ALA A 151 17.50 -3.04 -2.98
C ALA A 151 16.73 -4.30 -2.53
N GLU A 152 16.86 -4.67 -1.25
CA GLU A 152 16.12 -5.77 -0.64
C GLU A 152 14.65 -5.38 -0.41
N ALA A 153 14.43 -4.22 0.22
CA ALA A 153 13.10 -3.71 0.52
C ALA A 153 12.25 -3.53 -0.75
N GLN A 154 12.86 -3.08 -1.85
CA GLN A 154 12.20 -2.92 -3.16
C GLN A 154 11.56 -4.21 -3.69
N ARG A 155 11.96 -5.40 -3.21
CA ARG A 155 11.30 -6.67 -3.56
C ARG A 155 9.84 -6.75 -3.11
N GLN A 156 9.37 -5.82 -2.28
CA GLN A 156 7.94 -5.65 -1.98
C GLN A 156 7.12 -5.10 -3.16
N LEU A 157 7.76 -4.58 -4.21
CA LEU A 157 7.16 -4.17 -5.48
C LEU A 157 7.52 -5.18 -6.59
N ARG A 158 6.94 -6.38 -6.55
CA ARG A 158 7.17 -7.41 -7.58
C ARG A 158 5.88 -8.07 -8.05
N LEU A 159 5.93 -8.62 -9.27
CA LEU A 159 4.79 -9.28 -9.89
C LEU A 159 4.37 -10.53 -9.12
N TRP A 160 5.30 -11.43 -8.83
CA TRP A 160 5.02 -12.63 -8.03
C TRP A 160 5.68 -12.50 -6.64
N PRO A 161 4.93 -12.62 -5.53
CA PRO A 161 3.50 -12.98 -5.42
C PRO A 161 2.51 -11.80 -5.40
N PHE A 162 3.00 -10.55 -5.36
CA PHE A 162 2.18 -9.41 -4.92
C PHE A 162 1.30 -8.76 -6.01
N GLY A 163 1.49 -9.12 -7.29
CA GLY A 163 0.71 -8.62 -8.41
C GLY A 163 1.12 -7.22 -8.90
N HIS A 164 2.29 -6.71 -8.50
CA HIS A 164 2.77 -5.38 -8.94
C HIS A 164 3.43 -5.46 -10.32
N ILE A 165 3.01 -4.58 -11.25
CA ILE A 165 3.51 -4.55 -12.62
C ILE A 165 4.32 -3.27 -12.84
N ARG A 166 5.66 -3.34 -12.81
CA ARG A 166 6.52 -2.16 -13.04
C ARG A 166 6.44 -1.57 -14.45
N HIS A 167 6.06 -2.39 -15.43
CA HIS A 167 6.10 -2.00 -16.85
C HIS A 167 4.91 -1.12 -17.27
N ALA A 168 3.94 -0.89 -16.38
CA ALA A 168 2.82 0.02 -16.57
C ALA A 168 3.07 1.38 -15.89
N ASN A 169 2.06 2.26 -15.86
CA ASN A 169 2.13 3.53 -15.14
C ASN A 169 2.40 3.37 -13.63
N THR A 170 2.18 2.17 -13.08
CA THR A 170 2.52 1.79 -11.71
C THR A 170 4.02 1.74 -11.45
N GLY A 171 4.86 1.68 -12.50
CA GLY A 171 6.32 1.72 -12.40
C GLY A 171 6.90 3.02 -11.84
N ILE A 172 6.09 4.08 -11.70
CA ILE A 172 6.50 5.31 -11.02
C ILE A 172 6.91 5.04 -9.56
N LEU A 173 6.31 4.02 -8.94
CA LEU A 173 6.63 3.60 -7.57
C LEU A 173 8.03 2.98 -7.49
N ASP A 174 8.42 2.15 -8.47
CA ASP A 174 9.79 1.64 -8.59
C ASP A 174 10.78 2.77 -8.90
N TRP A 175 10.37 3.73 -9.73
CA TRP A 175 11.20 4.86 -10.13
C TRP A 175 11.58 5.71 -8.93
N PHE A 176 10.65 5.99 -8.02
CA PHE A 176 10.92 6.69 -6.75
C PHE A 176 12.10 6.07 -5.98
N PHE A 177 12.05 4.76 -5.74
CA PHE A 177 13.11 4.07 -5.00
C PHE A 177 14.40 3.94 -5.81
N THR A 178 14.30 3.87 -7.14
CA THR A 178 15.45 3.89 -8.03
C THR A 178 16.18 5.23 -7.97
N SER A 179 15.46 6.35 -7.98
CA SER A 179 16.04 7.69 -7.85
C SER A 179 16.71 7.90 -6.50
N TYR A 180 16.10 7.43 -5.41
CA TYR A 180 16.76 7.43 -4.09
C TYR A 180 18.04 6.58 -4.09
N ARG A 181 18.00 5.37 -4.67
CA ARG A 181 19.17 4.49 -4.74
C ARG A 181 20.32 5.11 -5.55
N LEU A 182 20.01 5.87 -6.60
CA LEU A 182 20.99 6.64 -7.36
C LEU A 182 21.61 7.76 -6.52
N ALA A 183 20.79 8.51 -5.77
CA ALA A 183 21.28 9.54 -4.85
C ALA A 183 22.18 8.94 -3.76
N LEU A 184 21.77 7.83 -3.15
CA LEU A 184 22.57 7.09 -2.16
C LEU A 184 23.92 6.59 -2.73
N GLY A 185 23.97 6.23 -4.01
CA GLY A 185 25.22 5.85 -4.68
C GLY A 185 26.22 7.00 -4.83
N ASN A 186 25.72 8.23 -4.94
CA ASN A 186 26.53 9.44 -5.04
C ASN A 186 26.90 10.01 -3.65
N GLU A 187 26.07 9.77 -2.64
CA GLU A 187 26.26 10.24 -1.26
C GLU A 187 26.07 9.06 -0.27
N PRO A 188 27.15 8.29 0.00
CA PRO A 188 27.10 7.21 0.98
C PRO A 188 26.67 7.72 2.36
N GLY A 189 25.66 7.07 2.95
CA GLY A 189 25.10 7.45 4.25
C GLY A 189 23.85 8.35 4.16
N LEU A 190 23.45 8.77 2.95
CA LEU A 190 22.19 9.48 2.74
C LEU A 190 21.00 8.60 3.15
N THR A 191 20.22 9.04 4.15
CA THR A 191 19.01 8.32 4.55
C THR A 191 17.84 8.67 3.62
N LEU A 192 16.88 7.75 3.48
CA LEU A 192 15.68 8.00 2.68
C LEU A 192 14.91 9.23 3.19
N ARG A 193 14.85 9.44 4.50
CA ARG A 193 14.23 10.63 5.09
C ARG A 193 14.94 11.91 4.65
N HIS A 194 16.27 11.99 4.81
CA HIS A 194 17.04 13.17 4.39
C HIS A 194 16.91 13.44 2.90
N TRP A 195 16.92 12.39 2.06
CA TRP A 195 16.68 12.54 0.63
C TRP A 195 15.29 13.11 0.34
N VAL A 196 14.24 12.66 1.05
CA VAL A 196 12.90 13.24 0.91
C VAL A 196 12.85 14.70 1.40
N GLU A 197 13.54 15.03 2.48
CA GLU A 197 13.57 16.38 3.05
C GLU A 197 14.34 17.38 2.18
N ARG A 198 15.40 16.95 1.49
CA ARG A 198 16.29 17.84 0.74
C ARG A 198 16.05 17.82 -0.78
N ASP A 199 15.89 16.62 -1.35
CA ASP A 199 16.07 16.39 -2.78
C ASP A 199 14.81 15.90 -3.49
N TYR A 200 13.80 15.42 -2.75
CA TYR A 200 12.56 14.92 -3.36
C TYR A 200 11.73 16.06 -3.96
N ASP A 201 11.68 16.06 -5.29
CA ASP A 201 10.76 16.87 -6.10
C ASP A 201 9.81 15.93 -6.84
N ARG A 202 8.54 15.95 -6.42
CA ARG A 202 7.46 15.14 -7.00
C ARG A 202 7.30 15.39 -8.49
N GLU A 203 7.28 16.65 -8.92
CA GLU A 203 7.07 16.99 -10.32
C GLU A 203 8.25 16.56 -11.19
N ALA A 204 9.47 16.78 -10.73
CA ALA A 204 10.67 16.35 -11.44
C ALA A 204 10.73 14.83 -11.60
N LEU A 205 10.34 14.07 -10.56
CA LEU A 205 10.24 12.61 -10.62
C LEU A 205 9.16 12.13 -11.61
N LEU A 206 7.98 12.74 -11.58
CA LEU A 206 6.91 12.42 -12.54
C LEU A 206 7.31 12.76 -13.97
N LYS A 207 7.98 13.91 -14.19
CA LYS A 207 8.48 14.34 -15.51
C LYS A 207 9.63 13.50 -16.02
N SER A 208 10.47 12.92 -15.15
CA SER A 208 11.57 12.05 -15.54
C SER A 208 11.14 10.59 -15.79
N PHE A 209 10.01 10.16 -15.22
CA PHE A 209 9.50 8.81 -15.43
C PHE A 209 9.04 8.57 -16.87
N ARG A 210 9.47 7.46 -17.45
CA ARG A 210 9.03 6.96 -18.77
C ARG A 210 8.51 5.54 -18.61
N PRO A 211 7.19 5.31 -18.74
CA PRO A 211 6.63 3.96 -18.69
C PRO A 211 7.19 3.10 -19.82
N TRP A 212 7.55 1.85 -19.52
CA TRP A 212 8.19 0.96 -20.49
C TRP A 212 7.30 0.66 -21.71
N TYR A 213 5.99 0.51 -21.53
CA TYR A 213 5.05 0.31 -22.65
C TYR A 213 4.97 1.51 -23.62
N ARG A 214 5.37 2.72 -23.18
CA ARG A 214 5.48 3.88 -24.08
C ARG A 214 6.77 3.86 -24.89
N LEU A 215 7.79 3.14 -24.42
CA LEU A 215 8.99 2.85 -25.19
C LEU A 215 8.67 1.79 -26.24
N ASP A 216 7.94 0.72 -25.88
CA ASP A 216 7.51 -0.33 -26.83
C ASP A 216 6.72 0.24 -28.01
N TRP A 217 5.75 1.13 -27.78
CA TRP A 217 5.00 1.79 -28.89
C TRP A 217 5.89 2.69 -29.77
N LEU A 218 6.89 3.34 -29.19
CA LEU A 218 7.84 4.19 -29.92
C LEU A 218 8.83 3.32 -30.73
N THR A 219 9.30 2.22 -30.16
CA THR A 219 10.16 1.25 -30.84
C THR A 219 9.39 0.50 -31.93
N ASP A 220 8.13 0.11 -31.71
CA ASP A 220 7.31 -0.56 -32.74
C ASP A 220 7.05 0.36 -33.94
N ARG A 221 6.86 1.67 -33.71
CA ARG A 221 6.66 2.64 -34.81
C ARG A 221 7.95 3.00 -35.56
N LEU A 222 9.11 2.82 -34.91
CA LEU A 222 10.44 3.02 -35.51
C LEU A 222 10.97 1.75 -36.19
N LEU A 223 10.60 0.56 -35.71
CA LEU A 223 11.04 -0.74 -36.21
C LEU A 223 10.08 -1.37 -37.24
N HIS A 224 8.87 -0.84 -37.41
CA HIS A 224 7.97 -1.18 -38.54
C HIS A 224 8.06 -0.20 -39.72
N ARG A 225 9.21 0.46 -39.87
CA ARG A 225 9.64 1.10 -41.13
C ARG A 225 10.83 0.35 -41.74
N GLU A 226 10.65 -0.95 -41.92
CA GLU A 226 11.18 -1.70 -43.05
C GLU A 226 10.08 -2.65 -43.55
#